data_AF-A0A101PUW7-F1
#
_entry.id   AF-A0A101PUW7-F1
#
_cell.length_a   1.000
_cell.length_b   1.000
_cell.length_c   1.000
_cell.angle_alpha   90.00
_cell.angle_beta   90.00
_cell.angle_gamma   90.00
#
_symmetry.space_group_name_H-M   'P 1'
#
loop_
_entity.id
_entity.type
_entity.pdbx_description
1 polymer ?
#
loop_
_entity_poly.entity_id
_entity_poly.type
_entity_poly.pdbx_seq_one_letter_code
_entity_poly.pdbx_strand_id
1 'polypeptide(L)'
;MVIIGQAAAMFEGGPTGAGASVERTAAFLEEYQMARRGVLTSNELQLCWAAGLWVRTFNAKKFHLDTFDALGRDEAETRMRHAGI
;
A
#
# COMPACT_ATOMS: atom_id res chain seq x y z
N MET A 1 7.53 5.64 9.13
CA MET A 1 6.75 4.42 8.84
C MET A 1 5.73 4.68 7.74
N VAL A 2 4.87 5.68 7.88
CA VAL A 2 3.91 6.14 6.83
C VAL A 2 4.52 6.24 5.42
N ILE A 3 5.70 6.88 5.27
CA ILE A 3 6.39 7.00 3.96
C ILE A 3 6.74 5.62 3.37
N ILE A 4 7.14 4.67 4.22
CA ILE A 4 7.50 3.31 3.79
C ILE A 4 6.26 2.56 3.33
N GLY A 5 5.13 2.71 4.03
CA GLY A 5 3.86 2.15 3.58
C GLY A 5 3.39 2.68 2.23
N GLN A 6 3.56 3.99 2.01
CA GLN A 6 3.27 4.60 0.72
C GLN A 6 4.22 4.10 -0.39
N ALA A 7 5.52 3.98 -0.10
CA ALA A 7 6.49 3.42 -1.04
C ALA A 7 6.18 1.95 -1.37
N ALA A 8 5.88 1.14 -0.35
CA ALA A 8 5.51 -0.26 -0.50
C ALA A 8 4.25 -0.45 -1.36
N ALA A 9 3.29 0.47 -1.29
CA ALA A 9 2.09 0.43 -2.10
C ALA A 9 2.31 0.91 -3.55
N MET A 10 3.44 1.58 -3.86
CA MET A 10 3.64 2.29 -5.13
C MET A 10 4.89 1.89 -5.92
N PHE A 11 5.80 1.08 -5.36
CA PHE A 11 7.10 0.80 -6.01
C PHE A 11 6.98 0.12 -7.40
N GLU A 12 5.89 -0.60 -7.66
CA GLU A 12 5.61 -1.23 -8.96
C GLU A 12 4.71 -0.36 -9.87
N GLY A 13 4.22 0.77 -9.35
CA GLY A 13 3.18 1.56 -10.01
C GLY A 13 3.63 2.26 -11.29
N GLY A 14 4.93 2.47 -11.50
CA GLY A 14 5.48 3.08 -12.71
C GLY A 14 4.72 4.34 -13.17
N PRO A 15 4.63 4.59 -14.49
CA PRO A 15 3.83 5.70 -15.04
C PRO A 15 2.31 5.49 -14.94
N THR A 16 1.87 4.24 -14.77
CA THR A 16 0.45 3.86 -14.83
C THR A 16 -0.28 4.12 -13.51
N GLY A 17 0.45 4.27 -12.40
CA GLY A 17 -0.15 4.48 -11.08
C GLY A 17 -0.83 3.23 -10.51
N ALA A 18 -0.65 2.07 -11.13
CA ALA A 18 -1.28 0.80 -10.77
C ALA A 18 -0.94 0.31 -9.34
N GLY A 19 0.09 0.87 -8.73
CA GLY A 19 0.58 0.46 -7.42
C GLY A 19 1.07 -1.00 -7.40
N ALA A 20 1.58 -1.43 -6.25
CA ALA A 20 1.91 -2.84 -5.99
C ALA A 20 0.69 -3.56 -5.41
N SER A 21 0.52 -4.85 -5.66
CA SER A 21 -0.55 -5.66 -5.03
C SER A 21 -0.42 -5.71 -3.50
N VAL A 22 -1.41 -6.27 -2.80
CA VAL A 22 -1.32 -6.48 -1.35
C VAL A 22 -0.12 -7.37 -1.01
N GLU A 23 0.03 -8.47 -1.73
CA GLU A 23 1.11 -9.46 -1.51
C GLU A 23 2.48 -8.82 -1.73
N ARG A 24 2.60 -8.00 -2.78
CA ARG A 24 3.85 -7.29 -3.10
C ARG A 24 4.14 -6.16 -2.10
N THR A 25 3.10 -5.50 -1.59
CA THR A 25 3.22 -4.53 -0.50
C THR A 25 3.73 -5.22 0.78
N ALA A 26 3.17 -6.38 1.13
CA ALA A 26 3.59 -7.15 2.31
C ALA A 26 5.05 -7.61 2.20
N ALA A 27 5.42 -8.21 1.06
CA ALA A 27 6.80 -8.63 0.80
C ALA A 27 7.79 -7.46 0.89
N PHE A 28 7.43 -6.28 0.36
CA PHE A 28 8.25 -5.08 0.50
C PHE A 28 8.47 -4.70 1.97
N LEU A 29 7.41 -4.74 2.80
CA LEU A 29 7.51 -4.39 4.22
C LEU A 29 8.33 -5.42 5.02
N GLU A 30 8.30 -6.69 4.64
CA GLU A 30 9.16 -7.74 5.21
C GLU A 30 10.63 -7.49 4.87
N GLU A 31 10.95 -7.29 3.59
CA GLU A 31 12.32 -6.99 3.13
C GLU A 31 12.85 -5.69 3.75
N TYR A 32 12.01 -4.67 3.90
CA TYR A 32 12.37 -3.42 4.55
C TYR A 32 12.79 -3.64 6.02
N GLN A 33 12.06 -4.47 6.76
CA GLN A 33 12.39 -4.80 8.15
C GLN A 33 13.73 -5.54 8.26
N MET A 34 13.98 -6.48 7.34
CA MET A 34 15.25 -7.20 7.25
C MET A 34 16.42 -6.26 6.95
N ALA A 35 16.27 -5.39 5.94
CA ALA A 35 17.30 -4.43 5.54
C ALA A 35 17.61 -3.40 6.64
N ARG A 36 16.58 -2.91 7.33
CA ARG A 36 16.70 -1.99 8.48
C ARG A 36 17.30 -2.66 9.72
N ARG A 37 17.30 -4.00 9.79
CA ARG A 37 17.61 -4.79 11.00
C ARG A 37 16.71 -4.42 12.19
N GLY A 38 15.42 -4.21 11.93
CA GLY A 38 14.47 -3.81 12.96
C GLY A 38 13.03 -4.18 12.61
N VAL A 39 12.35 -4.79 13.58
CA VAL A 39 10.94 -5.19 13.46
C VAL A 39 10.04 -3.98 13.68
N LEU A 40 9.06 -3.81 12.80
CA LEU A 40 7.99 -2.85 12.98
C LEU A 40 7.01 -3.39 14.02
N THR A 41 6.61 -2.54 14.94
CA THR A 41 5.49 -2.86 15.84
C THR A 41 4.20 -3.05 15.02
N SER A 42 3.21 -3.74 15.59
CA SER A 42 1.91 -3.94 14.94
C SER A 42 1.25 -2.61 14.56
N ASN A 43 1.37 -1.59 15.40
CA ASN A 43 0.86 -0.24 15.13
C ASN A 43 1.61 0.45 13.97
N GLU A 44 2.94 0.29 13.90
CA GLU A 44 3.71 0.83 12.76
C GLU A 44 3.36 0.13 11.45
N LEU A 45 3.12 -1.19 11.47
CA LEU A 45 2.63 -1.94 10.31
C LEU A 45 1.25 -1.45 9.88
N GLN A 46 0.31 -1.28 10.81
CA GLN A 46 -1.01 -0.72 10.52
C GLN A 46 -0.92 0.68 9.89
N LEU A 47 -0.03 1.55 10.41
CA LEU A 47 0.22 2.87 9.82
C LEU A 47 0.83 2.79 8.41
N CYS A 48 1.69 1.81 8.13
CA CYS A 48 2.18 1.56 6.79
C CYS A 48 1.03 1.17 5.84
N TRP A 49 0.15 0.27 6.27
CA TRP A 49 -1.01 -0.15 5.48
C TRP A 49 -2.01 0.98 5.27
N ALA A 50 -2.29 1.80 6.29
CA ALA A 50 -3.16 2.96 6.16
C ALA A 50 -2.59 3.99 5.17
N ALA A 51 -1.28 4.26 5.22
CA ALA A 51 -0.61 5.14 4.27
C ALA A 51 -0.65 4.60 2.84
N GLY A 52 -0.43 3.30 2.67
CA GLY A 52 -0.53 2.61 1.38
C GLY A 52 -1.96 2.65 0.82
N LEU A 53 -2.97 2.42 1.66
CA LEU A 53 -4.38 2.54 1.28
C LEU A 53 -4.73 3.98 0.89
N TRP A 54 -4.23 4.98 1.61
CA TRP A 54 -4.48 6.38 1.29
C TRP A 54 -3.98 6.75 -0.12
N VAL A 55 -2.76 6.34 -0.50
CA VAL A 55 -2.25 6.65 -1.85
C VAL A 55 -3.00 5.88 -2.95
N ARG A 56 -3.39 4.63 -2.68
CA ARG A 56 -4.17 3.83 -3.64
C ARG A 56 -5.58 4.38 -3.84
N THR A 57 -6.25 4.81 -2.77
CA THR A 57 -7.57 5.47 -2.85
C THR A 57 -7.47 6.84 -3.53
N PHE A 58 -6.40 7.60 -3.27
CA PHE A 58 -6.12 8.85 -4.00
C PHE A 58 -5.95 8.60 -5.51
N ASN A 59 -5.20 7.57 -5.90
CA ASN A 59 -5.04 7.21 -7.30
C ASN A 59 -6.36 6.75 -7.93
N ALA A 60 -7.15 5.93 -7.23
CA ALA A 60 -8.47 5.51 -7.70
C ALA A 60 -9.39 6.71 -7.97
N LYS A 61 -9.40 7.71 -7.09
CA LYS A 61 -10.07 8.99 -7.35
C LYS A 61 -9.51 9.66 -8.61
N LYS A 62 -8.20 9.70 -8.81
CA LYS A 62 -7.58 10.37 -9.97
C LYS A 62 -7.94 9.70 -11.29
N PHE A 63 -7.98 8.37 -11.32
CA PHE A 63 -8.18 7.57 -12.54
C PHE A 63 -9.63 7.16 -12.78
N HIS A 64 -10.58 7.58 -11.93
CA HIS A 64 -11.98 7.14 -12.04
C HIS A 64 -12.65 7.50 -13.39
N LEU A 65 -12.12 8.48 -14.12
CA LEU A 65 -12.59 8.87 -15.46
C LEU A 65 -11.86 8.14 -16.60
N ASP A 66 -10.69 7.56 -16.32
CA ASP A 66 -9.79 6.95 -17.32
C ASP A 66 -10.08 5.45 -17.53
N THR A 67 -11.21 4.95 -17.00
CA THR A 67 -11.60 3.51 -17.00
C THR A 67 -10.55 2.57 -16.39
N PHE A 68 -9.61 3.12 -15.63
CA PHE A 68 -8.55 2.37 -14.96
C PHE A 68 -8.91 2.17 -13.49
N ASP A 69 -9.09 0.92 -13.08
CA ASP A 69 -9.34 0.56 -11.69
C ASP A 69 -8.02 0.50 -10.92
N ALA A 70 -7.60 1.64 -10.36
CA ALA A 70 -6.37 1.73 -9.58
C ALA A 70 -6.51 1.09 -8.18
N LEU A 71 -7.72 0.74 -7.75
CA LEU A 71 -7.96 0.06 -6.47
C LEU A 71 -9.32 -0.67 -6.49
N GLY A 72 -9.27 -1.96 -6.80
CA GLY A 72 -10.46 -2.81 -6.74
C GLY A 72 -11.00 -2.97 -5.32
N ARG A 73 -12.30 -3.28 -5.20
CA ARG A 73 -13.01 -3.44 -3.92
C ARG A 73 -12.33 -4.45 -2.99
N ASP A 74 -12.01 -5.65 -3.49
CA ASP A 74 -11.42 -6.71 -2.67
C ASP A 74 -10.03 -6.34 -2.16
N GLU A 75 -9.26 -5.61 -2.97
CA GLU A 75 -7.98 -5.07 -2.57
C GLU A 75 -8.14 -3.99 -1.49
N ALA A 76 -9.09 -3.07 -1.65
CA ALA A 76 -9.39 -2.04 -0.67
C ALA A 76 -9.76 -2.66 0.68
N GLU A 77 -10.64 -3.65 0.70
CA GLU A 77 -11.06 -4.34 1.93
C GLU A 77 -9.90 -5.08 2.60
N THR A 78 -9.03 -5.72 1.81
CA THR A 78 -7.85 -6.40 2.36
C THR A 78 -6.87 -5.42 2.99
N ARG A 79 -6.63 -4.28 2.32
CA ARG A 79 -5.78 -3.21 2.85
C ARG A 79 -6.38 -2.57 4.11
N MET A 80 -7.70 -2.38 4.18
CA MET A 80 -8.40 -1.89 5.37
C MET A 80 -8.19 -2.81 6.57
N ARG A 81 -8.38 -4.13 6.38
CA ARG A 81 -8.11 -5.13 7.44
C ARG A 81 -6.67 -5.05 7.96
N HIS A 82 -5.69 -4.92 7.06
CA HIS A 82 -4.28 -4.77 7.48
C HIS A 82 -3.99 -3.42 8.15
N ALA A 83 -4.71 -2.36 7.78
CA ALA A 83 -4.63 -1.05 8.41
C ALA A 83 -5.36 -0.97 9.76
N GLY A 84 -6.15 -1.98 10.12
CA GLY A 84 -6.92 -2.01 11.37
C GLY A 84 -8.16 -1.11 11.35
N ILE A 85 -8.75 -0.90 10.17
CA ILE A 85 -9.96 -0.08 9.94
C ILE A 85 -11.05 -0.86 9.18
#